data_AF-A0A2N8U603-F1
#
_entry.id   AF-A0A2N8U603-F1
#
_cell.length_a   1.000
_cell.length_b   1.000
_cell.length_c   1.000
_cell.angle_alpha   90.00
_cell.angle_beta   90.00
_cell.angle_gamma   90.00
#
_symmetry.space_group_name_H-M   'P 1'
#
loop_
_entity.id
_entity.type
_entity.pdbx_description
1 polymer ?
#
loop_
_entity_poly.entity_id
_entity_poly.type
_entity_poly.pdbx_seq_one_letter_code
_entity_poly.pdbx_strand_id
1 'polypeptide(L)'
;MFSNAVKASIRSRASGSTVLRSSAPRRLPQRTLHTSSSSGAASRLSSTASSNAKGLVAGLVGLALLASALPTRSVHNDQARAPPKQVSPAAASDPDGKLISMDEVATYNKLPSEGGKGLWVVIKGEVYDVTEFVDNHPGGRNIILKNAGKDVTELYEPIHPPTALEENLEASKHIGQVDPSTVKIVQAGEESEKDRKRRLARENLPSLGTVLNLDDFERIAESILSDQAWAYYASAADDEITKAQNRASFNRIVFRPRILRAIGQVDSSVKLIDSHGTGVDCALPIYVSPAAMAKLGHPDGELNLTRGAGKAAIIQGISANASVGLDEMLDARQKDQPVIYQLYVNKDRAASERILRKVEARGVSAVMLTVDAPVMGKRERDRRVKGDEVEMGVDHGKDVKAQGGGVAQAISGYIDPNLTWDDIAWFRNTCKLPLYLKGIQTVEDVELAAQHGVEGVVLSNHGGRSLEYSPAPLDVLVELRQRRPDLFDKVEVFLDGGVRRGTDVLKAVALGAKAVGLGRPFLYAQSGYGEAGVTRAIHILQDEIHRGMQLLGVTSLDQLTPEMIDILPRQFFYAVPKAEQPTSSA
;
A
#
# COMPACT_ATOMS: atom_id res chain seq x y z
N MET A 1 -50.06 14.17 67.75
CA MET A 1 -51.31 14.94 67.61
C MET A 1 -51.90 14.62 66.24
N PHE A 2 -53.13 14.09 66.26
CA PHE A 2 -54.22 14.13 65.26
C PHE A 2 -53.88 14.60 63.83
N SER A 3 -54.39 14.02 62.74
CA SER A 3 -55.42 13.00 62.58
C SER A 3 -55.66 12.76 61.08
N ASN A 4 -55.73 11.49 60.70
CA ASN A 4 -56.68 10.85 59.76
C ASN A 4 -56.83 11.39 58.33
N ALA A 5 -56.51 10.59 57.30
CA ALA A 5 -57.23 9.38 56.84
C ALA A 5 -58.57 9.75 56.14
N VAL A 6 -58.98 9.13 55.03
CA VAL A 6 -59.37 7.71 54.85
C VAL A 6 -59.52 7.52 53.32
N LYS A 7 -58.76 6.60 52.68
CA LYS A 7 -59.13 5.20 52.31
C LYS A 7 -60.39 5.08 51.41
N ALA A 8 -60.20 4.59 50.18
CA ALA A 8 -60.57 3.22 49.72
C ALA A 8 -61.85 3.26 48.85
N SER A 9 -62.11 2.41 47.86
CA SER A 9 -61.38 1.39 47.09
C SER A 9 -62.38 0.87 46.03
N ILE A 10 -61.87 0.11 45.04
CA ILE A 10 -62.56 -0.94 44.27
C ILE A 10 -63.24 -0.57 42.92
N ARG A 11 -62.75 -1.30 41.88
CA ARG A 11 -63.39 -1.83 40.65
C ARG A 11 -63.30 -1.07 39.31
N SER A 12 -62.41 -1.61 38.47
CA SER A 12 -62.73 -2.35 37.23
C SER A 12 -62.31 -1.75 35.89
N ARG A 13 -61.90 -2.66 35.01
CA ARG A 13 -61.63 -2.59 33.56
C ARG A 13 -60.26 -2.01 33.19
N ALA A 14 -59.29 -2.83 32.78
CA ALA A 14 -59.23 -3.59 31.53
C ALA A 14 -59.33 -2.68 30.28
N SER A 15 -58.20 -2.12 29.88
CA SER A 15 -57.81 -1.93 28.49
C SER A 15 -56.35 -2.39 28.42
N GLY A 16 -55.94 -3.30 27.56
CA GLY A 16 -56.35 -3.44 26.18
C GLY A 16 -55.10 -3.25 25.35
N SER A 17 -54.18 -4.23 25.45
CA SER A 17 -53.05 -4.39 24.55
C SER A 17 -53.56 -4.37 23.11
N THR A 18 -53.15 -3.38 22.32
CA THR A 18 -53.24 -3.47 20.87
C THR A 18 -51.83 -3.58 20.32
N VAL A 19 -51.43 -4.84 20.20
CA VAL A 19 -50.30 -5.31 19.42
C VAL A 19 -50.53 -4.92 17.97
N LEU A 20 -49.71 -4.02 17.41
CA LEU A 20 -49.57 -3.92 15.95
C LEU A 20 -48.69 -5.08 15.48
N ARG A 21 -49.37 -6.19 15.20
CA ARG A 21 -48.85 -7.35 14.50
C ARG A 21 -48.53 -6.98 13.05
N SER A 22 -47.38 -7.47 12.58
CA SER A 22 -47.18 -8.06 11.26
C SER A 22 -47.40 -7.16 10.03
N SER A 23 -46.30 -6.67 9.45
CA SER A 23 -46.14 -6.66 7.99
C SER A 23 -45.50 -7.99 7.57
N ALA A 24 -46.32 -8.84 6.96
CA ALA A 24 -45.88 -10.10 6.36
C ALA A 24 -44.82 -9.87 5.27
N PRO A 25 -43.91 -10.83 5.04
CA PRO A 25 -42.96 -10.75 3.94
C PRO A 25 -43.73 -10.85 2.61
N ARG A 26 -43.53 -9.87 1.72
CA ARG A 26 -43.96 -9.98 0.32
C ARG A 26 -43.24 -11.18 -0.29
N ARG A 27 -43.98 -12.29 -0.48
CA ARG A 27 -43.59 -13.39 -1.34
C ARG A 27 -43.45 -12.85 -2.76
N LEU A 28 -42.21 -12.78 -3.25
CA LEU A 28 -41.94 -12.71 -4.68
C LEU A 28 -42.32 -14.07 -5.29
N PRO A 29 -43.00 -14.13 -6.43
CA PRO A 29 -43.32 -15.39 -7.07
C PRO A 29 -42.02 -16.06 -7.54
N GLN A 30 -41.74 -17.25 -7.01
CA GLN A 30 -40.77 -18.18 -7.57
C GLN A 30 -41.16 -18.45 -9.02
N ARG A 31 -40.38 -17.91 -9.95
CA ARG A 31 -40.38 -18.38 -11.33
C ARG A 31 -39.65 -19.72 -11.33
N THR A 32 -40.44 -20.78 -11.50
CA THR A 32 -39.97 -22.12 -11.83
C THR A 32 -39.14 -22.05 -13.10
N LEU A 33 -37.81 -22.16 -12.98
CA LEU A 33 -36.96 -22.46 -14.12
C LEU A 33 -37.14 -23.94 -14.44
N HIS A 34 -37.86 -24.19 -15.53
CA HIS A 34 -37.91 -25.48 -16.18
C HIS A 34 -36.48 -25.92 -16.52
N THR A 35 -36.15 -27.13 -16.08
CA THR A 35 -35.05 -27.93 -16.60
C THR A 35 -35.37 -28.29 -18.05
N SER A 36 -34.66 -27.70 -19.00
CA SER A 36 -34.53 -28.25 -20.35
C SER A 36 -33.14 -28.87 -20.48
N SER A 37 -33.11 -30.18 -20.30
CA SER A 37 -32.07 -31.04 -20.85
C SER A 37 -32.04 -30.86 -22.37
N SER A 38 -30.90 -30.44 -22.90
CA SER A 38 -30.56 -30.69 -24.30
C SER A 38 -29.22 -31.41 -24.34
N SER A 39 -29.36 -32.70 -24.59
CA SER A 39 -28.34 -33.61 -25.10
C SER A 39 -27.95 -33.23 -26.53
N GLY A 40 -26.66 -33.40 -26.85
CA GLY A 40 -26.14 -33.41 -28.22
C GLY A 40 -25.12 -32.28 -28.43
N ALA A 41 -23.93 -32.50 -28.95
CA ALA A 41 -23.32 -33.69 -29.49
C ALA A 41 -21.80 -33.54 -29.39
N ALA A 42 -21.14 -34.64 -29.07
CA ALA A 42 -19.72 -34.79 -29.25
C ALA A 42 -19.37 -34.66 -30.74
N SER A 43 -18.45 -33.76 -31.09
CA SER A 43 -17.66 -33.87 -32.32
C SER A 43 -16.22 -34.18 -31.93
N ARG A 44 -15.87 -35.46 -32.06
CA ARG A 44 -14.48 -35.92 -32.20
C ARG A 44 -13.96 -35.54 -33.59
N LEU A 45 -12.62 -35.57 -33.69
CA LEU A 45 -11.72 -35.50 -34.86
C LEU A 45 -11.01 -34.15 -34.96
N SER A 46 -9.70 -34.08 -35.16
CA SER A 46 -8.66 -35.10 -35.15
C SER A 46 -7.31 -34.40 -34.99
N SER A 47 -6.38 -35.12 -34.40
CA SER A 47 -4.94 -34.86 -34.37
C SER A 47 -4.36 -34.44 -35.74
N THR A 48 -3.62 -33.35 -35.74
CA THR A 48 -2.43 -33.22 -36.58
C THR A 48 -1.27 -32.77 -35.70
N ALA A 49 -0.41 -33.73 -35.41
CA ALA A 49 0.89 -33.51 -34.81
C ALA A 49 1.79 -32.76 -35.81
N SER A 50 2.45 -31.71 -35.32
CA SER A 50 3.62 -31.11 -35.95
C SER A 50 4.62 -30.85 -34.84
N SER A 51 5.61 -31.74 -34.78
CA SER A 51 6.81 -31.70 -33.95
C SER A 51 7.78 -30.60 -34.39
N ASN A 52 8.67 -30.24 -33.44
CA ASN A 52 9.84 -29.34 -33.51
C ASN A 52 9.54 -27.94 -32.96
N ALA A 53 10.33 -27.34 -32.07
CA ALA A 53 11.66 -27.63 -31.60
C ALA A 53 11.87 -27.10 -30.17
N LYS A 54 12.88 -27.66 -29.51
CA LYS A 54 13.38 -27.39 -28.17
C LYS A 54 13.64 -25.88 -27.95
N GLY A 55 13.10 -25.33 -26.87
CA GLY A 55 13.44 -24.02 -26.34
C GLY A 55 13.40 -24.08 -24.82
N LEU A 56 14.58 -24.14 -24.22
CA LEU A 56 14.82 -24.19 -22.78
C LEU A 56 14.42 -22.82 -22.18
N VAL A 57 13.29 -22.73 -21.49
CA VAL A 57 12.96 -21.53 -20.70
C VAL A 57 13.50 -21.74 -19.29
N ALA A 58 14.70 -21.25 -19.06
CA ALA A 58 15.27 -21.12 -17.73
C ALA A 58 14.59 -19.94 -17.02
N GLY A 59 13.85 -20.23 -15.95
CA GLY A 59 13.43 -19.24 -14.97
C GLY A 59 14.60 -18.86 -14.08
N LEU A 60 14.72 -17.58 -13.73
CA LEU A 60 15.71 -17.12 -12.76
C LEU A 60 15.06 -16.90 -11.40
N VAL A 61 15.19 -17.93 -10.57
CA VAL A 61 15.22 -17.86 -9.12
C VAL A 61 16.70 -17.88 -8.72
N GLY A 62 17.18 -16.79 -8.09
CA GLY A 62 18.28 -16.75 -7.12
C GLY A 62 19.70 -17.07 -7.57
N LEU A 63 20.62 -16.12 -7.35
CA LEU A 63 21.95 -16.46 -6.87
C LEU A 63 22.42 -15.41 -5.83
N ALA A 64 22.27 -15.78 -4.56
CA ALA A 64 23.08 -15.26 -3.47
C ALA A 64 24.18 -16.29 -3.22
N LEU A 65 25.46 -15.90 -3.30
CA LEU A 65 26.61 -16.46 -2.57
C LEU A 65 27.93 -15.85 -3.09
N LEU A 66 28.46 -14.85 -2.38
CA LEU A 66 29.83 -14.81 -1.82
C LEU A 66 30.15 -13.37 -1.36
N ALA A 67 30.33 -13.19 -0.05
CA ALA A 67 31.42 -12.40 0.57
C ALA A 67 31.08 -12.09 2.03
N SER A 68 31.21 -13.11 2.88
CA SER A 68 31.49 -12.90 4.30
C SER A 68 32.96 -12.49 4.44
N ALA A 69 33.19 -11.24 4.82
CA ALA A 69 34.30 -10.72 5.64
C ALA A 69 34.64 -9.31 5.17
N LEU A 70 34.24 -8.30 5.94
CA LEU A 70 35.00 -7.07 6.26
C LEU A 70 34.16 -6.25 7.27
N PRO A 71 34.80 -5.52 8.20
CA PRO A 71 34.15 -5.04 9.41
C PRO A 71 33.22 -3.85 9.17
N THR A 72 32.06 -3.90 9.83
CA THR A 72 31.06 -2.83 9.89
C THR A 72 31.66 -1.56 10.52
N ARG A 73 31.78 -0.48 9.74
CA ARG A 73 32.03 0.85 10.28
C ARG A 73 30.70 1.61 10.32
N SER A 74 30.26 1.93 11.53
CA SER A 74 29.16 2.86 11.81
C SER A 74 29.49 4.20 11.14
N VAL A 75 28.65 4.64 10.20
CA VAL A 75 28.67 6.01 9.69
C VAL A 75 27.54 6.77 10.35
N HIS A 76 27.93 7.63 11.30
CA HIS A 76 27.07 8.70 11.79
C HIS A 76 26.78 9.67 10.63
N ASN A 77 25.50 10.00 10.49
CA ASN A 77 25.00 10.92 9.48
C ASN A 77 25.14 12.35 10.02
N ASP A 78 26.17 13.06 9.57
CA ASP A 78 26.29 14.50 9.77
C ASP A 78 26.51 15.17 8.41
N GLN A 79 25.61 16.13 8.13
CA GLN A 79 25.65 17.14 7.07
C GLN A 79 25.30 16.68 5.65
N ALA A 80 24.14 17.18 5.19
CA ALA A 80 23.81 17.36 3.80
C ALA A 80 24.97 18.06 3.07
N ARG A 81 25.68 17.32 2.24
CA ARG A 81 26.74 17.86 1.40
C ARG A 81 26.07 18.62 0.26
N ALA A 82 26.09 19.95 0.31
CA ALA A 82 25.76 20.78 -0.83
C ALA A 82 26.62 20.35 -2.04
N PRO A 83 26.07 20.35 -3.28
CA PRO A 83 26.85 20.00 -4.45
C PRO A 83 28.01 20.99 -4.61
N PRO A 84 29.21 20.55 -5.03
CA PRO A 84 30.35 21.43 -5.20
C PRO A 84 30.01 22.53 -6.22
N LYS A 85 30.13 23.79 -5.80
CA LYS A 85 30.11 24.93 -6.72
C LYS A 85 31.43 24.94 -7.49
N GLN A 86 31.33 24.78 -8.81
CA GLN A 86 32.40 24.78 -9.80
C GLN A 86 33.43 23.65 -9.66
N VAL A 87 33.25 22.61 -10.49
CA VAL A 87 34.37 21.77 -10.92
C VAL A 87 34.81 22.29 -12.28
N SER A 88 35.98 22.93 -12.34
CA SER A 88 36.64 23.17 -13.63
C SER A 88 36.92 21.82 -14.28
N PRO A 89 36.61 21.62 -15.57
CA PRO A 89 37.00 20.39 -16.25
C PRO A 89 38.52 20.40 -16.36
N ALA A 90 39.20 19.70 -15.46
CA ALA A 90 40.53 19.20 -15.75
C ALA A 90 40.33 18.25 -16.94
N ALA A 91 40.79 18.67 -18.12
CA ALA A 91 40.76 17.87 -19.32
C ALA A 91 41.33 16.49 -19.00
N ALA A 92 40.47 15.48 -19.01
CA ALA A 92 40.91 14.10 -19.05
C ALA A 92 41.73 13.96 -20.34
N SER A 93 43.00 13.62 -20.21
CA SER A 93 43.84 13.29 -21.35
C SER A 93 43.36 11.93 -21.86
N ASP A 94 42.90 11.87 -23.11
CA ASP A 94 42.60 10.65 -23.85
C ASP A 94 43.89 10.13 -24.49
N PRO A 95 44.58 9.13 -23.91
CA PRO A 95 45.84 8.64 -24.45
C PRO A 95 45.63 7.59 -25.55
N ASP A 96 44.41 7.06 -25.70
CA ASP A 96 44.13 5.84 -26.47
C ASP A 96 43.01 5.98 -27.53
N GLY A 97 42.31 7.12 -27.61
CA GLY A 97 41.28 7.37 -28.64
C GLY A 97 40.00 6.55 -28.45
N LYS A 98 39.62 6.21 -27.21
CA LYS A 98 38.56 5.22 -26.89
C LYS A 98 37.30 5.80 -26.25
N LEU A 99 37.20 7.11 -26.08
CA LEU A 99 36.02 7.74 -25.48
C LEU A 99 34.94 8.00 -26.52
N ILE A 100 33.68 7.73 -26.17
CA ILE A 100 32.53 7.88 -27.06
C ILE A 100 31.97 9.28 -26.90
N SER A 101 31.78 10.03 -28.00
CA SER A 101 31.22 11.37 -27.90
C SER A 101 29.71 11.35 -27.67
N MET A 102 29.15 12.33 -26.95
CA MET A 102 27.69 12.46 -26.84
C MET A 102 27.01 12.73 -28.19
N ASP A 103 27.70 13.36 -29.14
CA ASP A 103 27.17 13.54 -30.50
C ASP A 103 27.01 12.17 -31.21
N GLU A 104 27.92 11.24 -30.96
CA GLU A 104 27.81 9.86 -31.44
C GLU A 104 26.66 9.12 -30.76
N VAL A 105 26.58 9.18 -29.42
CA VAL A 105 25.48 8.59 -28.64
C VAL A 105 24.13 9.12 -29.13
N ALA A 106 24.02 10.41 -29.41
CA ALA A 106 22.79 11.05 -29.91
C ALA A 106 22.32 10.50 -31.26
N THR A 107 23.19 9.84 -32.05
CA THR A 107 22.79 9.16 -33.30
C THR A 107 22.10 7.81 -33.08
N TYR A 108 22.17 7.25 -31.86
CA TYR A 108 21.49 6.03 -31.43
C TYR A 108 20.24 6.37 -30.62
N ASN A 109 19.32 7.10 -31.24
CA ASN A 109 18.06 7.57 -30.65
C ASN A 109 16.81 6.91 -31.25
N LYS A 110 16.99 5.94 -32.16
CA LYS A 110 15.89 5.34 -32.93
C LYS A 110 16.18 3.90 -33.32
N LEU A 111 15.16 3.06 -33.29
CA LEU A 111 15.28 1.64 -33.61
C LEU A 111 15.67 1.39 -35.08
N PRO A 112 16.41 0.31 -35.37
CA PRO A 112 16.71 -0.11 -36.74
C PRO A 112 15.46 -0.35 -37.59
N SER A 113 14.39 -0.86 -36.99
CA SER A 113 13.09 -1.06 -37.65
C SER A 113 12.44 0.24 -38.14
N GLU A 114 12.88 1.40 -37.64
CA GLU A 114 12.39 2.71 -38.03
C GLU A 114 13.46 3.54 -38.78
N GLY A 115 14.52 2.88 -39.27
CA GLY A 115 15.63 3.49 -40.00
C GLY A 115 16.68 4.17 -39.11
N GLY A 116 16.70 3.88 -37.81
CA GLY A 116 17.73 4.35 -36.88
C GLY A 116 18.92 3.39 -36.73
N LYS A 117 19.92 3.77 -35.94
CA LYS A 117 21.11 2.94 -35.68
C LYS A 117 20.95 1.98 -34.50
N GLY A 118 19.97 2.21 -33.63
CA GLY A 118 19.86 1.57 -32.32
C GLY A 118 19.46 2.56 -31.23
N LEU A 119 19.36 2.08 -30.01
CA LEU A 119 19.02 2.85 -28.81
C LEU A 119 20.17 2.75 -27.82
N TRP A 120 20.96 3.81 -27.68
CA TRP A 120 21.98 3.90 -26.66
C TRP A 120 21.56 4.87 -25.56
N VAL A 121 22.04 4.65 -24.34
CA VAL A 121 21.87 5.57 -23.21
C VAL A 121 23.17 5.69 -22.42
N VAL A 122 23.40 6.83 -21.77
CA VAL A 122 24.51 7.01 -20.83
C VAL A 122 24.00 6.91 -19.40
N ILE A 123 24.64 6.07 -18.59
CA ILE A 123 24.36 5.92 -17.15
C ILE A 123 25.70 5.95 -16.42
N LYS A 124 25.88 6.93 -15.54
CA LYS A 124 27.12 7.14 -14.76
C LYS A 124 28.37 7.29 -15.63
N GLY A 125 28.23 7.94 -16.79
CA GLY A 125 29.32 8.13 -17.73
C GLY A 125 29.65 6.90 -18.60
N GLU A 126 28.90 5.82 -18.47
CA GLU A 126 29.05 4.61 -19.28
C GLU A 126 27.91 4.49 -20.30
N VAL A 127 28.25 4.12 -21.54
CA VAL A 127 27.32 3.97 -22.67
C VAL A 127 26.84 2.53 -22.75
N TYR A 128 25.52 2.35 -22.82
CA TYR A 128 24.87 1.04 -22.94
C TYR A 128 23.97 0.97 -24.16
N ASP A 129 24.07 -0.14 -24.90
CA ASP A 129 23.12 -0.48 -25.97
C ASP A 129 21.92 -1.23 -25.40
N VAL A 130 20.77 -0.56 -25.42
CA VAL A 130 19.50 -1.09 -24.91
C VAL A 130 18.52 -1.42 -26.04
N THR A 131 19.00 -1.51 -27.30
CA THR A 131 18.18 -1.73 -28.49
C THR A 131 17.33 -3.00 -28.38
N GLU A 132 17.94 -4.12 -28.01
CA GLU A 132 17.25 -5.42 -27.87
C GLU A 132 16.53 -5.56 -26.52
N PHE A 133 16.97 -4.80 -25.52
CA PHE A 133 16.36 -4.80 -24.19
C PHE A 133 15.07 -3.97 -24.13
N VAL A 134 14.85 -3.06 -25.08
CA VAL A 134 13.75 -2.08 -25.06
C VAL A 134 12.38 -2.73 -24.81
N ASP A 135 12.13 -3.91 -25.38
CA ASP A 135 10.85 -4.62 -25.27
C ASP A 135 10.71 -5.45 -23.99
N ASN A 136 11.83 -5.77 -23.35
CA ASN A 136 11.89 -6.53 -22.11
C ASN A 136 12.01 -5.64 -20.87
N HIS A 137 12.12 -4.32 -21.05
CA HIS A 137 12.25 -3.38 -19.96
C HIS A 137 10.98 -3.33 -19.08
N PRO A 138 11.07 -3.63 -17.76
CA PRO A 138 9.91 -3.68 -16.86
C PRO A 138 9.15 -2.34 -16.74
N GLY A 139 9.84 -1.21 -16.92
CA GLY A 139 9.24 0.13 -16.95
C GLY A 139 8.49 0.46 -18.24
N GLY A 140 8.48 -0.45 -19.21
CA GLY A 140 7.90 -0.30 -20.54
C GLY A 140 8.87 0.32 -21.55
N ARG A 141 8.70 0.00 -22.84
CA ARG A 141 9.60 0.43 -23.93
C ARG A 141 9.66 1.95 -24.15
N ASN A 142 8.55 2.66 -23.88
CA ASN A 142 8.41 4.07 -24.23
C ASN A 142 9.36 4.99 -23.46
N ILE A 143 9.72 4.64 -22.21
CA ILE A 143 10.65 5.44 -21.43
C ILE A 143 12.07 5.38 -21.98
N ILE A 144 12.47 4.25 -22.56
CA ILE A 144 13.75 4.10 -23.25
C ILE A 144 13.69 4.86 -24.58
N LEU A 145 12.64 4.69 -25.38
CA LEU A 145 12.49 5.39 -26.66
C LEU A 145 12.53 6.92 -26.52
N LYS A 146 11.89 7.48 -25.48
CA LYS A 146 11.88 8.93 -25.21
C LYS A 146 13.26 9.48 -24.84
N ASN A 147 14.12 8.64 -24.28
CA ASN A 147 15.40 9.05 -23.69
C ASN A 147 16.63 8.42 -24.36
N ALA A 148 16.44 7.67 -25.44
CA ALA A 148 17.54 7.15 -26.25
C ALA A 148 18.38 8.30 -26.84
N GLY A 149 19.69 8.07 -26.91
CA GLY A 149 20.69 9.06 -27.32
C GLY A 149 21.01 10.12 -26.27
N LYS A 150 20.66 9.90 -24.99
CA LYS A 150 20.85 10.88 -23.89
C LYS A 150 21.55 10.25 -22.69
N ASP A 151 22.06 11.12 -21.80
CA ASP A 151 22.40 10.75 -20.43
C ASP A 151 21.11 10.67 -19.60
N VAL A 152 20.89 9.50 -19.01
CA VAL A 152 19.69 9.17 -18.23
C VAL A 152 20.03 8.82 -16.78
N THR A 153 21.25 9.12 -16.32
CA THR A 153 21.73 8.78 -14.98
C THR A 153 20.75 9.22 -13.89
N GLU A 154 20.27 10.46 -13.95
CA GLU A 154 19.33 11.03 -12.98
C GLU A 154 17.94 10.38 -13.03
N LEU A 155 17.52 9.87 -14.19
CA LEU A 155 16.26 9.13 -14.34
C LEU A 155 16.42 7.67 -13.88
N TYR A 156 17.61 7.09 -14.04
CA TYR A 156 17.87 5.68 -13.80
C TYR A 156 18.13 5.38 -12.32
N GLU A 157 18.99 6.17 -11.66
CA GLU A 157 19.53 5.88 -10.33
C GLU A 157 18.48 5.81 -9.20
N PRO A 158 17.41 6.65 -9.17
CA PRO A 158 16.43 6.59 -8.08
C PRO A 158 15.52 5.36 -8.10
N ILE A 159 15.41 4.68 -9.25
CA ILE A 159 14.36 3.67 -9.50
C ILE A 159 14.91 2.27 -9.80
N HIS A 160 16.22 2.11 -10.02
CA HIS A 160 16.85 0.82 -10.29
C HIS A 160 17.83 0.44 -9.17
N PRO A 161 17.93 -0.85 -8.79
CA PRO A 161 18.97 -1.31 -7.89
C PRO A 161 20.36 -1.18 -8.57
N PRO A 162 21.45 -1.05 -7.79
CA PRO A 162 22.80 -0.89 -8.35
C PRO A 162 23.24 -2.01 -9.31
N THR A 163 22.71 -3.22 -9.13
CA THR A 163 23.06 -4.42 -9.93
C THR A 163 22.23 -4.56 -11.21
N ALA A 164 21.23 -3.72 -11.44
CA ALA A 164 20.26 -3.93 -12.52
C ALA A 164 20.88 -3.94 -13.93
N LEU A 165 21.97 -3.21 -14.19
CA LEU A 165 22.65 -3.26 -15.49
C LEU A 165 23.34 -4.60 -15.69
N GLU A 166 24.07 -5.09 -14.68
CA GLU A 166 24.82 -6.35 -14.74
C GLU A 166 23.90 -7.59 -14.80
N GLU A 167 22.74 -7.52 -14.15
CA GLU A 167 21.77 -8.62 -14.11
C GLU A 167 20.90 -8.73 -15.37
N ASN A 168 20.67 -7.62 -16.08
CA ASN A 168 19.67 -7.55 -17.17
C ASN A 168 20.25 -7.23 -18.55
N LEU A 169 21.51 -6.78 -18.63
CA LEU A 169 22.20 -6.57 -19.90
C LEU A 169 23.43 -7.48 -19.98
N GLU A 170 23.61 -8.10 -21.14
CA GLU A 170 24.83 -8.85 -21.42
C GLU A 170 26.04 -7.91 -21.42
N ALA A 171 27.21 -8.38 -21.00
CA ALA A 171 28.42 -7.57 -20.94
C ALA A 171 28.79 -6.92 -22.29
N SER A 172 28.43 -7.55 -23.41
CA SER A 172 28.62 -7.02 -24.76
C SER A 172 27.76 -5.80 -25.09
N LYS A 173 26.75 -5.49 -24.26
CA LYS A 173 25.90 -4.30 -24.40
C LYS A 173 26.48 -3.08 -23.69
N HIS A 174 27.54 -3.24 -22.90
CA HIS A 174 28.35 -2.12 -22.41
C HIS A 174 29.32 -1.70 -23.53
N ILE A 175 29.10 -0.51 -24.08
CA ILE A 175 29.81 -0.04 -25.27
C ILE A 175 31.13 0.64 -24.89
N GLY A 176 31.15 1.35 -23.77
CA GLY A 176 32.35 2.00 -23.25
C GLY A 176 32.03 3.31 -22.53
N GLN A 177 33.07 4.08 -22.25
CA GLN A 177 32.96 5.32 -21.49
C GLN A 177 32.69 6.52 -22.41
N VAL A 178 31.80 7.42 -22.00
CA VAL A 178 31.55 8.67 -22.71
C VAL A 178 32.70 9.66 -22.49
N ASP A 179 33.07 10.45 -23.50
CA ASP A 179 34.01 11.57 -23.35
C ASP A 179 33.35 12.66 -22.48
N PRO A 180 33.85 12.89 -21.25
CA PRO A 180 33.26 13.87 -20.33
C PRO A 180 33.27 15.30 -20.87
N SER A 181 34.13 15.63 -21.83
CA SER A 181 34.21 16.94 -22.47
C SER A 181 33.13 17.17 -23.52
N THR A 182 32.60 16.08 -24.08
CA THR A 182 31.49 16.10 -25.07
C THR A 182 30.12 15.99 -24.43
N VAL A 183 30.08 15.58 -23.16
CA VAL A 183 28.90 15.78 -22.34
C VAL A 183 28.66 17.27 -22.30
N LYS A 184 27.74 17.72 -23.16
CA LYS A 184 27.03 18.96 -22.92
C LYS A 184 26.45 18.75 -21.54
N ILE A 185 27.09 19.36 -20.54
CA ILE A 185 26.40 19.77 -19.34
C ILE A 185 25.29 20.62 -19.94
N VAL A 186 24.14 19.99 -20.18
CA VAL A 186 22.88 20.70 -20.17
C VAL A 186 22.98 21.34 -18.81
N GLN A 187 23.38 22.62 -18.76
CA GLN A 187 23.09 23.44 -17.60
C GLN A 187 21.64 23.12 -17.36
N ALA A 188 21.39 22.38 -16.27
CA ALA A 188 20.07 21.90 -15.92
C ALA A 188 19.15 23.05 -16.27
N GLY A 189 18.31 22.88 -17.30
CA GLY A 189 17.45 23.97 -17.76
C GLY A 189 16.79 24.55 -16.52
N GLU A 190 16.79 25.88 -16.37
CA GLU A 190 16.44 26.59 -15.13
C GLU A 190 15.50 25.74 -14.28
N GLU A 191 16.00 25.29 -13.11
CA GLU A 191 15.26 24.41 -12.20
C GLU A 191 13.81 24.88 -12.17
N SER A 192 12.89 23.99 -12.56
CA SER A 192 11.49 24.39 -12.67
C SER A 192 11.07 25.02 -11.35
N GLU A 193 10.25 26.07 -11.41
CA GLU A 193 9.77 26.77 -10.21
C GLU A 193 9.23 25.79 -9.15
N LYS A 194 8.64 24.68 -9.62
CA LYS A 194 8.12 23.59 -8.82
C LYS A 194 9.20 22.75 -8.15
N ASP A 195 10.24 22.36 -8.88
CA ASP A 195 11.34 21.57 -8.33
C ASP A 195 12.18 22.42 -7.36
N ARG A 196 12.35 23.71 -7.67
CA ARG A 196 12.94 24.69 -6.77
C ARG A 196 12.18 24.79 -5.45
N LYS A 197 10.84 24.92 -5.51
CA LYS A 197 9.98 24.93 -4.34
C LYS A 197 10.10 23.65 -3.50
N ARG A 198 10.12 22.48 -4.14
CA ARG A 198 10.27 21.19 -3.45
C ARG A 198 11.62 21.05 -2.77
N ARG A 199 12.71 21.41 -3.46
CA ARG A 199 14.06 21.37 -2.90
C ARG A 199 14.17 22.29 -1.70
N LEU A 200 13.68 23.53 -1.82
CA LEU A 200 13.62 24.47 -0.70
C LEU A 200 12.76 23.93 0.45
N ALA A 201 11.63 23.27 0.16
CA ALA A 201 10.79 22.65 1.20
C ALA A 201 11.51 21.49 1.91
N ARG A 202 12.32 20.69 1.19
CA ARG A 202 13.18 19.64 1.79
C ARG A 202 14.31 20.21 2.64
N GLU A 203 14.94 21.29 2.18
CA GLU A 203 16.00 22.00 2.94
C GLU A 203 15.43 22.67 4.21
N ASN A 204 14.16 23.08 4.19
CA ASN A 204 13.50 23.80 5.27
C ASN A 204 12.37 22.99 5.93
N LEU A 205 12.56 21.68 6.10
CA LEU A 205 11.62 20.87 6.86
C LEU A 205 11.45 21.41 8.28
N PRO A 206 10.21 21.51 8.80
CA PRO A 206 10.02 21.92 10.18
C PRO A 206 10.65 20.89 11.11
N SER A 207 11.11 21.33 12.29
CA SER A 207 11.65 20.41 13.29
C SER A 207 10.63 19.33 13.63
N LEU A 208 11.06 18.07 13.69
CA LEU A 208 10.19 16.92 13.91
C LEU A 208 9.36 17.03 15.21
N GLY A 209 9.87 17.73 16.23
CA GLY A 209 9.13 18.02 17.48
C GLY A 209 7.92 18.94 17.30
N THR A 210 7.87 19.72 16.21
CA THR A 210 6.73 20.60 15.88
C THR A 210 5.63 19.89 15.10
N VAL A 211 5.88 18.66 14.63
CA VAL A 211 4.88 17.80 14.02
C VAL A 211 4.01 17.23 15.14
N LEU A 212 2.75 17.66 15.20
CA LEU A 212 1.82 17.37 16.31
C LEU A 212 0.85 16.24 15.99
N ASN A 213 0.60 15.97 14.71
CA ASN A 213 -0.37 14.96 14.29
C ASN A 213 -0.04 14.36 12.92
N LEU A 214 -0.78 13.32 12.52
CA LEU A 214 -0.54 12.62 11.25
C LEU A 214 -0.88 13.44 9.99
N ASP A 215 -1.80 14.41 10.07
CA ASP A 215 -2.10 15.30 8.95
C ASP A 215 -0.97 16.31 8.70
N ASP A 216 -0.14 16.61 9.70
CA ASP A 216 1.06 17.44 9.52
C ASP A 216 2.07 16.75 8.60
N PHE A 217 2.28 15.44 8.76
CA PHE A 217 3.11 14.66 7.84
C PHE A 217 2.54 14.64 6.42
N GLU A 218 1.21 14.54 6.27
CA GLU A 218 0.56 14.60 4.95
C GLU A 218 0.82 15.95 4.25
N ARG A 219 0.66 17.06 4.96
CA ARG A 219 0.95 18.42 4.45
C ARG A 219 2.43 18.62 4.10
N ILE A 220 3.33 18.08 4.91
CA ILE A 220 4.78 18.14 4.65
C ILE A 220 5.13 17.28 3.43
N ALA A 221 4.58 16.07 3.33
CA ALA A 221 4.82 15.18 2.20
C ALA A 221 4.35 15.82 0.88
N GLU A 222 3.19 16.49 0.87
CA GLU A 222 2.67 17.20 -0.30
C GLU A 222 3.65 18.26 -0.84
N SER A 223 4.40 18.95 0.02
CA SER A 223 5.31 20.01 -0.41
C SER A 223 6.67 19.51 -0.90
N ILE A 224 7.08 18.29 -0.55
CA ILE A 224 8.43 17.75 -0.84
C ILE A 224 8.46 16.59 -1.83
N LEU A 225 7.32 15.95 -2.07
CA LEU A 225 7.23 14.81 -2.98
C LEU A 225 7.17 15.29 -4.44
N SER A 226 7.72 14.45 -5.33
CA SER A 226 7.46 14.60 -6.76
C SER A 226 5.96 14.44 -7.05
N ASP A 227 5.49 14.97 -8.18
CA ASP A 227 4.08 14.82 -8.56
C ASP A 227 3.69 13.35 -8.65
N GLN A 228 4.59 12.53 -9.17
CA GLN A 228 4.34 11.10 -9.36
C GLN A 228 4.21 10.39 -8.02
N ALA A 229 5.09 10.71 -7.07
CA ALA A 229 5.05 10.13 -5.73
C ALA A 229 3.80 10.59 -4.96
N TRP A 230 3.50 11.88 -4.98
CA TRP A 230 2.30 12.44 -4.35
C TRP A 230 1.03 11.84 -4.97
N ALA A 231 0.92 11.84 -6.30
CA ALA A 231 -0.22 11.25 -6.99
C ALA A 231 -0.36 9.76 -6.68
N TYR A 232 0.74 9.02 -6.63
CA TYR A 232 0.69 7.60 -6.31
C TYR A 232 0.20 7.33 -4.88
N TYR A 233 0.73 8.03 -3.87
CA TYR A 233 0.34 7.83 -2.48
C TYR A 233 -1.05 8.40 -2.17
N ALA A 234 -1.32 9.62 -2.61
CA ALA A 234 -2.53 10.34 -2.23
C ALA A 234 -3.77 9.84 -2.98
N SER A 235 -3.63 9.31 -4.20
CA SER A 235 -4.78 8.87 -5.01
C SER A 235 -5.60 7.73 -4.39
N ALA A 236 -6.86 7.70 -4.80
CA ALA A 236 -7.83 6.62 -4.64
C ALA A 236 -8.47 6.28 -6.00
N ALA A 237 -9.36 5.31 -6.02
CA ALA A 237 -10.11 4.96 -7.22
C ALA A 237 -11.07 6.10 -7.61
N ASP A 238 -11.34 6.23 -8.91
CA ASP A 238 -12.37 7.07 -9.51
C ASP A 238 -12.51 8.46 -8.84
N ASP A 239 -13.62 8.73 -8.15
CA ASP A 239 -13.96 10.03 -7.56
C ASP A 239 -13.37 10.25 -6.15
N GLU A 240 -12.60 9.28 -5.63
CA GLU A 240 -12.04 9.25 -4.28
C GLU A 240 -13.08 9.34 -3.12
N ILE A 241 -14.34 8.98 -3.38
CA ILE A 241 -15.45 9.11 -2.42
C ILE A 241 -15.28 8.14 -1.26
N THR A 242 -14.99 6.87 -1.53
CA THR A 242 -14.74 5.83 -0.52
C THR A 242 -13.55 6.22 0.35
N LYS A 243 -12.49 6.81 -0.21
CA LYS A 243 -11.35 7.31 0.58
C LYS A 243 -11.79 8.40 1.56
N ALA A 244 -12.61 9.35 1.14
CA ALA A 244 -13.17 10.37 2.02
C ALA A 244 -14.09 9.75 3.09
N GLN A 245 -14.95 8.82 2.68
CA GLN A 245 -15.91 8.16 3.55
C GLN A 245 -15.24 7.28 4.63
N ASN A 246 -14.13 6.62 4.31
CA ASN A 246 -13.31 5.89 5.28
C ASN A 246 -12.93 6.77 6.47
N ARG A 247 -12.52 8.02 6.21
CA ARG A 247 -12.16 8.98 7.26
C ARG A 247 -13.42 9.53 7.95
N ALA A 248 -14.46 9.87 7.19
CA ALA A 248 -15.67 10.47 7.72
C ALA A 248 -16.45 9.53 8.66
N SER A 249 -16.39 8.21 8.44
CA SER A 249 -17.13 7.23 9.23
C SER A 249 -16.77 7.26 10.72
N PHE A 250 -15.50 7.56 11.06
CA PHE A 250 -15.07 7.70 12.47
C PHE A 250 -15.77 8.83 13.22
N ASN A 251 -16.23 9.89 12.54
CA ASN A 251 -16.91 11.02 13.17
C ASN A 251 -18.30 10.66 13.70
N ARG A 252 -18.87 9.53 13.26
CA ARG A 252 -20.18 9.06 13.71
C ARG A 252 -20.12 8.28 15.02
N ILE A 253 -18.94 7.89 15.46
CA ILE A 253 -18.77 7.22 16.75
C ILE A 253 -18.27 8.24 17.75
N VAL A 254 -19.00 8.39 18.84
CA VAL A 254 -18.65 9.26 19.98
C VAL A 254 -18.42 8.41 21.22
N PHE A 255 -17.63 8.94 22.16
CA PHE A 255 -17.28 8.22 23.38
C PHE A 255 -18.24 8.52 24.52
N ARG A 256 -18.40 7.53 25.41
CA ARG A 256 -19.12 7.61 26.69
C ARG A 256 -18.11 7.41 27.84
N PRO A 257 -17.31 8.43 28.17
CA PRO A 257 -16.23 8.30 29.16
C PRO A 257 -16.76 7.98 30.56
N ARG A 258 -15.95 7.24 31.34
CA ARG A 258 -16.29 6.83 32.70
C ARG A 258 -15.44 7.58 33.72
N ILE A 259 -16.10 8.48 34.45
CA ILE A 259 -15.48 9.37 35.45
C ILE A 259 -15.28 8.67 36.80
N LEU A 260 -14.45 9.27 37.66
CA LEU A 260 -14.11 8.77 39.01
C LEU A 260 -13.55 7.34 39.02
N ARG A 261 -12.80 6.97 37.97
CA ARG A 261 -12.01 5.73 37.93
C ARG A 261 -10.54 6.05 38.22
N ALA A 262 -9.84 5.11 38.84
CA ALA A 262 -8.40 5.23 39.03
C ALA A 262 -7.69 4.97 37.70
N ILE A 263 -6.95 5.97 37.22
CA ILE A 263 -6.29 5.96 35.91
C ILE A 263 -4.79 6.12 36.15
N GLY A 264 -4.14 5.00 36.42
CA GLY A 264 -2.69 4.93 36.63
C GLY A 264 -1.94 4.75 35.31
N GLN A 265 -1.00 3.80 35.31
CA GLN A 265 -0.35 3.35 34.08
C GLN A 265 -1.36 2.62 33.18
N VAL A 266 -1.26 2.85 31.88
CA VAL A 266 -2.09 2.20 30.86
C VAL A 266 -1.31 1.13 30.13
N ASP A 267 -1.97 0.01 29.85
CA ASP A 267 -1.47 -1.07 29.01
C ASP A 267 -2.29 -1.12 27.72
N SER A 268 -1.65 -0.75 26.62
CA SER A 268 -2.21 -0.76 25.27
C SER A 268 -1.75 -1.94 24.44
N SER A 269 -1.12 -2.94 25.05
CA SER A 269 -0.55 -4.06 24.30
C SER A 269 -1.63 -4.96 23.71
N VAL A 270 -1.31 -5.57 22.57
CA VAL A 270 -2.11 -6.59 21.90
C VAL A 270 -1.22 -7.75 21.50
N LYS A 271 -1.78 -8.95 21.40
CA LYS A 271 -1.03 -10.15 21.01
C LYS A 271 -1.42 -10.60 19.61
N LEU A 272 -0.49 -10.63 18.66
CA LEU A 272 -0.69 -11.18 17.32
C LEU A 272 -0.55 -12.71 17.37
N ILE A 273 -1.49 -13.47 16.83
CA ILE A 273 -1.36 -14.94 16.75
C ILE A 273 -0.17 -15.30 15.84
N ASP A 274 0.69 -16.20 16.31
CA ASP A 274 1.81 -16.77 15.56
C ASP A 274 1.53 -18.24 15.20
N SER A 275 2.46 -18.84 14.45
CA SER A 275 2.38 -20.25 14.03
C SER A 275 2.38 -21.26 15.18
N HIS A 276 2.68 -20.85 16.41
CA HIS A 276 2.71 -21.70 17.59
C HIS A 276 1.49 -21.50 18.51
N GLY A 277 0.60 -20.57 18.17
CA GLY A 277 -0.54 -20.19 19.00
C GLY A 277 -0.17 -19.47 20.30
N THR A 278 1.11 -19.15 20.50
CA THR A 278 1.63 -18.45 21.69
C THR A 278 1.49 -16.94 21.58
N GLY A 279 1.56 -16.45 20.34
CA GLY A 279 1.36 -15.07 19.94
C GLY A 279 2.47 -14.11 20.37
N VAL A 280 2.74 -13.12 19.50
CA VAL A 280 3.76 -12.08 19.70
C VAL A 280 3.14 -10.84 20.32
N ASP A 281 3.70 -10.37 21.43
CA ASP A 281 3.24 -9.16 22.09
C ASP A 281 3.66 -7.92 21.28
N CYS A 282 2.68 -7.06 21.03
CA CYS A 282 2.80 -5.82 20.28
C CYS A 282 2.40 -4.66 21.21
N ALA A 283 3.22 -3.61 21.29
CA ALA A 283 3.06 -2.56 22.31
C ALA A 283 1.80 -1.69 22.14
N LEU A 284 1.26 -1.62 20.92
CA LEU A 284 0.13 -0.76 20.55
C LEU A 284 -0.87 -1.51 19.68
N PRO A 285 -2.17 -1.15 19.72
CA PRO A 285 -3.20 -1.72 18.86
C PRO A 285 -3.20 -1.09 17.46
N ILE A 286 -2.01 -0.85 16.91
CA ILE A 286 -1.80 -0.30 15.56
C ILE A 286 -0.79 -1.14 14.78
N TYR A 287 -0.86 -1.07 13.45
CA TYR A 287 0.13 -1.67 12.59
C TYR A 287 0.42 -0.83 11.35
N VAL A 288 1.61 -1.00 10.79
CA VAL A 288 1.94 -0.44 9.47
C VAL A 288 1.24 -1.32 8.43
N SER A 289 0.17 -0.82 7.80
CA SER A 289 -0.54 -1.56 6.76
C SER A 289 0.36 -1.70 5.52
N PRO A 290 0.37 -2.86 4.82
CA PRO A 290 1.19 -3.07 3.65
C PRO A 290 1.00 -1.97 2.61
N ALA A 291 2.08 -1.26 2.30
CA ALA A 291 2.10 -0.21 1.30
C ALA A 291 3.36 -0.34 0.44
N ALA A 292 3.16 -0.31 -0.87
CA ALA A 292 4.20 -0.53 -1.87
C ALA A 292 4.91 0.78 -2.25
N MET A 293 6.09 0.65 -2.85
CA MET A 293 6.86 1.72 -3.48
C MET A 293 7.26 2.87 -2.54
N ALA A 294 7.65 2.57 -1.30
CA ALA A 294 8.07 3.59 -0.34
C ALA A 294 9.29 4.42 -0.81
N LYS A 295 10.12 3.87 -1.72
CA LYS A 295 11.25 4.60 -2.34
C LYS A 295 10.84 5.83 -3.15
N LEU A 296 9.59 5.92 -3.58
CA LEU A 296 9.06 7.15 -4.19
C LEU A 296 9.11 8.35 -3.23
N GLY A 297 9.12 8.08 -1.92
CA GLY A 297 9.16 9.12 -0.89
C GLY A 297 10.53 9.38 -0.29
N HIS A 298 11.33 8.33 -0.12
CA HIS A 298 12.62 8.37 0.55
C HIS A 298 13.54 7.24 0.05
N PRO A 299 14.84 7.47 -0.18
CA PRO A 299 15.77 6.44 -0.71
C PRO A 299 15.78 5.09 0.05
N ASP A 300 15.78 5.12 1.38
CA ASP A 300 15.68 3.90 2.21
C ASP A 300 14.35 3.13 2.08
N GLY A 301 13.29 3.77 1.56
CA GLY A 301 11.98 3.15 1.34
C GLY A 301 11.44 2.39 2.54
N GLU A 302 11.06 1.13 2.33
CA GLU A 302 10.43 0.28 3.34
C GLU A 302 11.36 -0.05 4.53
N LEU A 303 12.69 0.15 4.42
CA LEU A 303 13.59 -0.02 5.58
C LEU A 303 13.27 0.95 6.71
N ASN A 304 12.84 2.18 6.38
CA ASN A 304 12.37 3.14 7.37
C ASN A 304 11.18 2.59 8.16
N LEU A 305 10.26 1.92 7.47
CA LEU A 305 9.07 1.30 8.07
C LEU A 305 9.46 0.12 8.95
N THR A 306 10.40 -0.72 8.48
CA THR A 306 10.89 -1.87 9.25
C THR A 306 11.58 -1.46 10.53
N ARG A 307 12.55 -0.55 10.46
CA ARG A 307 13.31 -0.10 11.63
C ARG A 307 12.41 0.65 12.62
N GLY A 308 11.52 1.51 12.12
CA GLY A 308 10.57 2.26 12.94
C GLY A 308 9.56 1.37 13.66
N ALA A 309 8.96 0.39 12.96
CA ALA A 309 8.04 -0.57 13.57
C ALA A 309 8.74 -1.47 14.61
N GLY A 310 9.98 -1.89 14.34
CA GLY A 310 10.80 -2.67 15.27
C GLY A 310 11.07 -1.91 16.56
N LYS A 311 11.53 -0.64 16.47
CA LYS A 311 11.79 0.21 17.64
C LYS A 311 10.58 0.40 18.56
N ALA A 312 9.38 0.41 17.99
CA ALA A 312 8.15 0.59 18.76
C ALA A 312 7.44 -0.74 19.09
N ALA A 313 8.01 -1.89 18.71
CA ALA A 313 7.40 -3.21 18.87
C ALA A 313 5.94 -3.26 18.37
N ILE A 314 5.68 -2.70 17.18
CA ILE A 314 4.38 -2.81 16.50
C ILE A 314 4.47 -3.72 15.28
N ILE A 315 3.33 -4.22 14.84
CA ILE A 315 3.24 -5.09 13.66
C ILE A 315 3.59 -4.29 12.39
N GLN A 316 4.43 -4.86 11.53
CA GLN A 316 4.66 -4.38 10.17
C GLN A 316 4.06 -5.34 9.15
N GLY A 317 3.16 -4.83 8.31
CA GLY A 317 2.78 -5.47 7.05
C GLY A 317 3.77 -5.12 5.94
N ILE A 318 4.47 -6.12 5.39
CA ILE A 318 5.36 -5.94 4.23
C ILE A 318 4.59 -6.25 2.95
N SER A 319 4.56 -5.30 2.01
CA SER A 319 3.89 -5.52 0.72
C SER A 319 4.67 -6.48 -0.18
N ALA A 320 3.97 -7.32 -0.95
CA ALA A 320 4.55 -8.08 -2.05
C ALA A 320 5.21 -7.19 -3.12
N ASN A 321 4.76 -5.93 -3.24
CA ASN A 321 5.25 -4.94 -4.19
C ASN A 321 6.11 -3.86 -3.52
N ALA A 322 6.79 -4.19 -2.43
CA ALA A 322 7.76 -3.28 -1.80
C ALA A 322 8.87 -2.89 -2.79
N SER A 323 9.39 -1.67 -2.66
CA SER A 323 10.54 -1.16 -3.45
C SER A 323 11.92 -1.53 -2.87
N VAL A 324 11.92 -2.18 -1.71
CA VAL A 324 13.09 -2.78 -1.06
C VAL A 324 12.94 -4.30 -1.14
N GLY A 325 14.06 -5.02 -1.32
CA GLY A 325 14.05 -6.47 -1.38
C GLY A 325 13.54 -7.10 -0.08
N LEU A 326 12.79 -8.20 -0.19
CA LEU A 326 12.24 -8.88 1.00
C LEU A 326 13.33 -9.28 1.99
N ASP A 327 14.43 -9.88 1.52
CA ASP A 327 15.49 -10.34 2.43
C ASP A 327 16.14 -9.17 3.17
N GLU A 328 16.40 -8.06 2.46
CA GLU A 328 16.96 -6.83 3.02
C GLU A 328 16.08 -6.26 4.14
N MET A 329 14.76 -6.22 3.94
CA MET A 329 13.83 -5.83 5.00
C MET A 329 13.84 -6.83 6.16
N LEU A 330 13.82 -8.12 5.88
CA LEU A 330 13.77 -9.15 6.93
C LEU A 330 15.08 -9.22 7.75
N ASP A 331 16.22 -8.85 7.16
CA ASP A 331 17.53 -8.72 7.80
C ASP A 331 17.63 -7.45 8.67
N ALA A 332 16.91 -6.39 8.28
CA ALA A 332 16.84 -5.14 9.04
C ALA A 332 15.88 -5.18 10.25
N ARG A 333 15.14 -6.28 10.44
CA ARG A 333 14.21 -6.44 11.56
C ARG A 333 14.95 -6.55 12.90
N GLN A 334 14.31 -6.06 13.96
CA GLN A 334 14.72 -6.41 15.31
C GLN A 334 14.34 -7.86 15.62
N LYS A 335 15.04 -8.45 16.59
CA LYS A 335 14.70 -9.80 17.09
C LYS A 335 13.25 -9.80 17.57
N ASP A 336 12.51 -10.85 17.21
CA ASP A 336 11.11 -11.06 17.60
C ASP A 336 10.13 -9.98 17.07
N GLN A 337 10.56 -9.12 16.14
CA GLN A 337 9.70 -8.11 15.54
C GLN A 337 8.55 -8.76 14.76
N PRO A 338 7.27 -8.45 15.08
CA PRO A 338 6.12 -9.03 14.41
C PRO A 338 6.00 -8.48 12.99
N VAL A 339 6.19 -9.36 12.01
CA VAL A 339 6.07 -9.02 10.59
C VAL A 339 5.07 -9.94 9.92
N ILE A 340 4.16 -9.35 9.16
CA ILE A 340 3.18 -10.05 8.34
C ILE A 340 3.53 -9.80 6.88
N TYR A 341 3.69 -10.86 6.10
CA TYR A 341 3.92 -10.73 4.67
C TYR A 341 2.59 -10.64 3.92
N GLN A 342 2.38 -9.56 3.18
CA GLN A 342 1.20 -9.40 2.34
C GLN A 342 1.41 -10.10 1.01
N LEU A 343 0.51 -11.02 0.68
CA LEU A 343 0.51 -11.80 -0.55
C LEU A 343 -0.53 -11.28 -1.54
N TYR A 344 -0.10 -11.11 -2.78
CA TYR A 344 -0.96 -11.24 -3.96
C TYR A 344 -0.63 -12.56 -4.63
N VAL A 345 -1.65 -13.39 -4.87
CA VAL A 345 -1.43 -14.66 -5.56
C VAL A 345 -1.08 -14.38 -7.02
N ASN A 346 0.00 -15.01 -7.48
CA ASN A 346 0.47 -14.88 -8.84
C ASN A 346 -0.29 -15.86 -9.74
N LYS A 347 -0.53 -15.45 -10.99
CA LYS A 347 -1.04 -16.35 -12.06
C LYS A 347 -0.18 -17.61 -12.20
N ASP A 348 1.14 -17.49 -12.01
CA ASP A 348 2.03 -18.63 -11.74
C ASP A 348 1.96 -19.01 -10.25
N ARG A 349 1.12 -19.99 -9.92
CA ARG A 349 0.98 -20.47 -8.54
C ARG A 349 2.30 -20.96 -7.94
N ALA A 350 3.19 -21.54 -8.74
CA ALA A 350 4.48 -22.00 -8.24
C ALA A 350 5.35 -20.85 -7.73
N ALA A 351 5.22 -19.64 -8.31
CA ALA A 351 5.87 -18.44 -7.78
C ALA A 351 5.35 -18.07 -6.39
N SER A 352 4.04 -18.14 -6.18
CA SER A 352 3.44 -17.92 -4.85
C SER A 352 3.87 -18.98 -3.84
N GLU A 353 4.02 -20.25 -4.24
CA GLU A 353 4.51 -21.30 -3.35
C GLU A 353 5.96 -21.07 -2.91
N ARG A 354 6.83 -20.64 -3.84
CA ARG A 354 8.24 -20.32 -3.52
C ARG A 354 8.35 -19.20 -2.51
N ILE A 355 7.56 -18.12 -2.66
CA ILE A 355 7.61 -16.99 -1.72
C ILE A 355 7.01 -17.38 -0.36
N LEU A 356 5.95 -18.19 -0.33
CA LEU A 356 5.35 -18.69 0.91
C LEU A 356 6.34 -19.52 1.74
N ARG A 357 7.03 -20.47 1.10
CA ARG A 357 8.08 -21.26 1.77
C ARG A 357 9.23 -20.39 2.28
N LYS A 358 9.59 -19.34 1.53
CA LYS A 358 10.64 -18.39 1.93
C LYS A 358 10.24 -17.59 3.16
N VAL A 359 9.04 -16.99 3.19
CA VAL A 359 8.61 -16.18 4.35
C VAL A 359 8.45 -17.03 5.61
N GLU A 360 7.97 -18.27 5.46
CA GLU A 360 7.90 -19.24 6.55
C GLU A 360 9.31 -19.58 7.09
N ALA A 361 10.25 -19.91 6.21
CA ALA A 361 11.64 -20.20 6.61
C ALA A 361 12.36 -19.00 7.25
N ARG A 362 11.97 -17.77 6.90
CA ARG A 362 12.53 -16.53 7.45
C ARG A 362 11.85 -16.07 8.76
N GLY A 363 10.93 -16.86 9.32
CA GLY A 363 10.26 -16.54 10.58
C GLY A 363 9.38 -15.30 10.48
N VAL A 364 8.63 -15.15 9.39
CA VAL A 364 7.53 -14.18 9.31
C VAL A 364 6.37 -14.68 10.19
N SER A 365 5.69 -13.78 10.90
CA SER A 365 4.68 -14.15 11.90
C SER A 365 3.37 -14.67 11.29
N ALA A 366 2.96 -14.12 10.14
CA ALA A 366 1.74 -14.48 9.44
C ALA A 366 1.79 -14.09 7.94
N VAL A 367 0.82 -14.57 7.17
CA VAL A 367 0.57 -14.12 5.78
C VAL A 367 -0.75 -13.38 5.71
N MET A 368 -0.75 -12.25 5.02
CA MET A 368 -1.94 -11.44 4.73
C MET A 368 -2.30 -11.53 3.25
N LEU A 369 -3.24 -12.41 2.90
CA LEU A 369 -3.72 -12.59 1.54
C LEU A 369 -4.68 -11.46 1.17
N THR A 370 -4.31 -10.64 0.19
CA THR A 370 -5.14 -9.51 -0.26
C THR A 370 -6.15 -9.96 -1.31
N VAL A 371 -7.44 -9.73 -1.04
CA VAL A 371 -8.57 -10.20 -1.87
C VAL A 371 -9.44 -9.06 -2.43
N ASP A 372 -9.16 -7.80 -2.10
CA ASP A 372 -9.91 -6.61 -2.57
C ASP A 372 -9.34 -5.96 -3.84
N ALA A 373 -8.35 -6.55 -4.48
CA ALA A 373 -7.72 -6.02 -5.69
C ALA A 373 -7.46 -7.10 -6.77
N PRO A 374 -8.45 -7.94 -7.14
CA PRO A 374 -8.30 -8.89 -8.24
C PRO A 374 -8.11 -8.18 -9.59
N VAL A 375 -8.65 -6.97 -9.70
CA VAL A 375 -8.41 -6.02 -10.79
C VAL A 375 -7.99 -4.69 -10.16
N MET A 376 -7.05 -4.00 -10.81
CA MET A 376 -6.56 -2.72 -10.30
C MET A 376 -7.63 -1.63 -10.40
N GLY A 377 -7.87 -0.92 -9.30
CA GLY A 377 -8.75 0.25 -9.28
C GLY A 377 -8.19 1.42 -10.11
N LYS A 378 -9.09 2.20 -10.72
CA LYS A 378 -8.72 3.30 -11.61
C LYS A 378 -8.32 4.54 -10.82
N ARG A 379 -7.02 4.71 -10.58
CA ARG A 379 -6.49 5.87 -9.83
C ARG A 379 -6.22 7.05 -10.76
N GLU A 380 -7.21 7.91 -10.99
CA GLU A 380 -7.13 8.96 -12.02
C GLU A 380 -5.98 9.94 -11.83
N ARG A 381 -5.75 10.43 -10.61
CA ARG A 381 -4.65 11.35 -10.30
C ARG A 381 -3.29 10.76 -10.69
N ASP A 382 -3.10 9.47 -10.44
CA ASP A 382 -1.87 8.74 -10.75
C ASP A 382 -1.65 8.54 -12.27
N ARG A 383 -2.74 8.40 -13.03
CA ARG A 383 -2.68 8.32 -14.50
C ARG A 383 -2.35 9.68 -15.14
N ARG A 384 -2.91 10.77 -14.61
CA ARG A 384 -2.71 12.13 -15.16
C ARG A 384 -1.26 12.61 -15.09
N VAL A 385 -0.53 12.27 -14.02
CA VAL A 385 0.85 12.76 -13.83
C VAL A 385 1.85 12.17 -14.84
N LYS A 386 1.60 10.98 -15.38
CA LYS A 386 2.54 10.32 -16.29
C LYS A 386 2.55 10.89 -17.71
N GLY A 387 1.78 11.96 -17.98
CA GLY A 387 1.74 12.62 -19.27
C GLY A 387 0.98 11.83 -20.33
N ASP A 388 -0.14 11.21 -19.95
CA ASP A 388 -1.15 10.81 -20.94
C ASP A 388 -1.76 12.11 -21.52
N GLU A 389 -1.02 12.79 -22.40
CA GLU A 389 -1.63 13.52 -23.49
C GLU A 389 -2.37 12.47 -24.31
N VAL A 390 -3.61 12.21 -23.92
CA VAL A 390 -4.57 11.66 -24.87
C VAL A 390 -4.76 12.80 -25.86
N GLU A 391 -3.95 12.84 -26.92
CA GLU A 391 -4.35 13.53 -28.14
C GLU A 391 -5.68 12.90 -28.53
N MET A 392 -6.77 13.56 -28.16
CA MET A 392 -8.09 13.32 -28.70
C MET A 392 -8.08 13.83 -30.15
N GLY A 393 -7.26 13.19 -30.98
CA GLY A 393 -7.41 13.25 -32.41
C GLY A 393 -8.67 12.47 -32.74
N VAL A 394 -9.65 13.13 -33.33
CA VAL A 394 -10.76 12.45 -34.01
C VAL A 394 -10.17 11.81 -35.26
N ASP A 395 -9.41 10.72 -35.12
CA ASP A 395 -8.80 10.04 -36.26
C ASP A 395 -9.67 8.87 -36.70
N HIS A 396 -10.43 9.12 -37.76
CA HIS A 396 -11.01 8.20 -38.73
C HIS A 396 -10.94 6.68 -38.44
N GLY A 397 -11.63 6.21 -37.39
CA GLY A 397 -12.04 4.81 -37.26
C GLY A 397 -10.93 3.79 -37.00
N LYS A 398 -9.82 4.17 -36.36
CA LYS A 398 -8.86 3.20 -35.79
C LYS A 398 -8.91 3.22 -34.27
N ASP A 399 -9.07 2.05 -33.65
CA ASP A 399 -9.07 1.87 -32.20
C ASP A 399 -7.76 2.44 -31.61
N VAL A 400 -7.90 3.52 -30.84
CA VAL A 400 -6.80 4.10 -30.05
C VAL A 400 -6.43 3.09 -28.97
N LYS A 401 -5.34 2.35 -29.15
CA LYS A 401 -4.75 1.55 -28.08
C LYS A 401 -4.20 2.51 -27.03
N ALA A 402 -4.95 2.71 -25.94
CA ALA A 402 -4.50 3.50 -24.79
C ALA A 402 -3.24 2.86 -24.17
N GLN A 403 -2.07 3.26 -24.62
CA GLN A 403 -0.80 2.95 -23.97
C GLN A 403 -0.49 4.05 -22.94
N GLY A 404 -1.10 3.95 -21.76
CA GLY A 404 -0.94 4.92 -20.68
C GLY A 404 -1.42 4.34 -19.35
N GLY A 405 -0.54 4.27 -18.36
CA GLY A 405 -0.82 3.68 -17.05
C GLY A 405 0.11 4.23 -15.96
N GLY A 406 -0.49 4.74 -14.88
CA GLY A 406 0.25 5.23 -13.72
C GLY A 406 0.91 4.08 -12.92
N VAL A 407 1.64 4.41 -11.85
CA VAL A 407 2.51 3.46 -11.12
C VAL A 407 1.78 2.19 -10.66
N ALA A 408 0.54 2.25 -10.18
CA ALA A 408 -0.14 1.01 -9.73
C ALA A 408 -0.50 0.07 -10.88
N GLN A 409 -0.77 0.61 -12.07
CA GLN A 409 -1.06 -0.26 -13.21
C GLN A 409 0.21 -1.02 -13.63
N ALA A 410 1.39 -0.42 -13.47
CA ALA A 410 2.66 -1.06 -13.79
C ALA A 410 2.99 -2.26 -12.88
N ILE A 411 2.57 -2.24 -11.61
CA ILE A 411 2.97 -3.25 -10.61
C ILE A 411 1.91 -4.34 -10.33
N SER A 412 0.84 -4.45 -11.14
CA SER A 412 -0.30 -5.32 -10.84
C SER A 412 -0.62 -6.41 -11.85
N GLY A 413 0.09 -6.46 -12.99
CA GLY A 413 -0.24 -7.38 -14.09
C GLY A 413 -0.13 -8.88 -13.76
N TYR A 414 0.60 -9.24 -12.71
CA TYR A 414 0.87 -10.64 -12.32
C TYR A 414 -0.20 -11.26 -11.41
N ILE A 415 -1.11 -10.44 -10.85
CA ILE A 415 -2.10 -10.87 -9.85
C ILE A 415 -3.15 -11.78 -10.50
N ASP A 416 -3.47 -12.90 -9.85
CA ASP A 416 -4.53 -13.82 -10.27
C ASP A 416 -5.92 -13.24 -9.90
N PRO A 417 -6.77 -12.91 -10.88
CA PRO A 417 -8.09 -12.34 -10.60
C PRO A 417 -9.14 -13.39 -10.19
N ASN A 418 -8.84 -14.69 -10.32
CA ASN A 418 -9.82 -15.77 -10.18
C ASN A 418 -9.71 -16.53 -8.85
N LEU A 419 -9.22 -15.87 -7.79
CA LEU A 419 -9.20 -16.46 -6.46
C LEU A 419 -10.62 -16.73 -5.96
N THR A 420 -10.78 -17.87 -5.30
CA THR A 420 -12.02 -18.36 -4.71
C THR A 420 -11.77 -18.81 -3.26
N TRP A 421 -12.84 -19.11 -2.53
CA TRP A 421 -12.74 -19.66 -1.17
C TRP A 421 -12.05 -21.05 -1.12
N ASP A 422 -12.06 -21.80 -2.22
CA ASP A 422 -11.38 -23.10 -2.31
C ASP A 422 -9.85 -22.94 -2.27
N ASP A 423 -9.32 -21.77 -2.65
CA ASP A 423 -7.88 -21.47 -2.61
C ASP A 423 -7.32 -21.40 -1.19
N ILE A 424 -8.18 -21.29 -0.17
CA ILE A 424 -7.74 -21.39 1.23
C ILE A 424 -7.13 -22.76 1.50
N ALA A 425 -7.68 -23.84 0.92
CA ALA A 425 -7.11 -25.18 1.05
C ALA A 425 -5.72 -25.29 0.40
N TRP A 426 -5.53 -24.66 -0.76
CA TRP A 426 -4.21 -24.58 -1.40
C TRP A 426 -3.19 -23.85 -0.52
N PHE A 427 -3.59 -22.72 0.09
CA PHE A 427 -2.71 -22.00 1.01
C PHE A 427 -2.29 -22.88 2.18
N ARG A 428 -3.24 -23.56 2.85
CA ARG A 428 -2.97 -24.43 4.02
C ARG A 428 -2.07 -25.63 3.70
N ASN A 429 -2.17 -26.14 2.47
CA ASN A 429 -1.30 -27.20 1.97
C ASN A 429 0.13 -26.70 1.72
N THR A 430 0.30 -25.41 1.43
CA THR A 430 1.57 -24.80 1.05
C THR A 430 2.33 -24.17 2.22
N CYS A 431 1.62 -23.53 3.15
CA CYS A 431 2.20 -22.71 4.22
C CYS A 431 1.53 -23.01 5.57
N LYS A 432 2.30 -23.03 6.65
CA LYS A 432 1.78 -23.25 8.02
C LYS A 432 1.63 -21.98 8.86
N LEU A 433 2.01 -20.83 8.31
CA LEU A 433 1.79 -19.56 8.97
C LEU A 433 0.29 -19.25 9.09
N PRO A 434 -0.12 -18.50 10.13
CA PRO A 434 -1.46 -17.91 10.22
C PRO A 434 -1.82 -17.14 8.95
N LEU A 435 -3.07 -17.27 8.52
CA LEU A 435 -3.63 -16.62 7.34
C LEU A 435 -4.61 -15.52 7.76
N TYR A 436 -4.33 -14.31 7.29
CA TYR A 436 -5.21 -13.16 7.41
C TYR A 436 -5.77 -12.80 6.04
N LEU A 437 -7.10 -12.74 5.89
CA LEU A 437 -7.72 -12.26 4.65
C LEU A 437 -7.90 -10.75 4.70
N LYS A 438 -7.14 -10.01 3.88
CA LYS A 438 -7.24 -8.54 3.79
C LYS A 438 -8.11 -8.11 2.63
N GLY A 439 -9.07 -7.23 2.91
CA GLY A 439 -9.98 -6.72 1.90
C GLY A 439 -11.42 -7.17 2.07
N ILE A 440 -11.77 -7.68 3.26
CA ILE A 440 -13.13 -8.09 3.61
C ILE A 440 -13.98 -6.83 3.76
N GLN A 441 -15.13 -6.81 3.08
CA GLN A 441 -15.99 -5.62 2.96
C GLN A 441 -17.44 -5.89 3.40
N THR A 442 -17.76 -7.12 3.83
CA THR A 442 -19.10 -7.53 4.28
C THR A 442 -19.02 -8.42 5.52
N VAL A 443 -20.09 -8.52 6.29
CA VAL A 443 -20.18 -9.45 7.45
C VAL A 443 -20.26 -10.89 6.97
N GLU A 444 -20.92 -11.12 5.85
CA GLU A 444 -21.09 -12.42 5.21
C GLU A 444 -19.72 -13.04 4.86
N ASP A 445 -18.77 -12.24 4.36
CA ASP A 445 -17.42 -12.71 4.07
C ASP A 445 -16.58 -12.95 5.34
N VAL A 446 -16.85 -12.26 6.45
CA VAL A 446 -16.24 -12.60 7.76
C VAL A 446 -16.75 -13.94 8.25
N GLU A 447 -18.03 -14.24 8.05
CA GLU A 447 -18.60 -15.55 8.37
C GLU A 447 -17.96 -16.67 7.53
N LEU A 448 -17.79 -16.47 6.22
CA LEU A 448 -17.09 -17.43 5.36
C LEU A 448 -15.64 -17.62 5.81
N ALA A 449 -14.93 -16.54 6.12
CA ALA A 449 -13.57 -16.61 6.66
C ALA A 449 -13.50 -17.47 7.93
N ALA A 450 -14.42 -17.29 8.87
CA ALA A 450 -14.51 -18.11 10.08
C ALA A 450 -14.85 -19.58 9.77
N GLN A 451 -15.73 -19.85 8.81
CA GLN A 451 -16.06 -21.22 8.37
C GLN A 451 -14.87 -21.95 7.74
N HIS A 452 -14.02 -21.22 7.01
CA HIS A 452 -12.77 -21.73 6.44
C HIS A 452 -11.60 -21.78 7.45
N GLY A 453 -11.84 -21.37 8.70
CA GLY A 453 -10.87 -21.46 9.78
C GLY A 453 -9.62 -20.61 9.54
N VAL A 454 -9.75 -19.41 8.96
CA VAL A 454 -8.65 -18.43 8.89
C VAL A 454 -8.47 -17.75 10.24
N GLU A 455 -7.23 -17.42 10.62
CA GLU A 455 -6.93 -16.87 11.95
C GLU A 455 -7.38 -15.41 12.08
N GLY A 456 -7.41 -14.67 10.97
CA GLY A 456 -7.87 -13.30 11.00
C GLY A 456 -8.44 -12.76 9.69
N VAL A 457 -9.12 -11.63 9.80
CA VAL A 457 -9.58 -10.82 8.67
C VAL A 457 -9.14 -9.38 8.86
N VAL A 458 -8.90 -8.67 7.76
CA VAL A 458 -8.76 -7.21 7.76
C VAL A 458 -9.94 -6.62 7.01
N LEU A 459 -10.81 -5.94 7.75
CA LEU A 459 -11.84 -5.08 7.18
C LEU A 459 -11.14 -3.93 6.47
N SER A 460 -11.23 -3.91 5.13
CA SER A 460 -10.45 -3.01 4.28
C SER A 460 -11.11 -2.89 2.91
N ASN A 461 -10.99 -1.71 2.31
CA ASN A 461 -11.32 -1.46 0.91
C ASN A 461 -10.11 -0.88 0.16
N HIS A 462 -8.93 -1.39 0.51
CA HIS A 462 -7.66 -0.93 0.00
C HIS A 462 -7.36 0.56 0.23
N GLY A 463 -7.93 1.15 1.29
CA GLY A 463 -7.86 2.58 1.55
C GLY A 463 -8.53 3.43 0.45
N GLY A 464 -9.61 2.89 -0.14
CA GLY A 464 -10.39 3.48 -1.23
C GLY A 464 -9.74 3.36 -2.61
N ARG A 465 -8.78 2.45 -2.81
CA ARG A 465 -7.99 2.35 -4.06
C ARG A 465 -8.50 1.29 -5.04
N SER A 466 -9.52 0.52 -4.66
CA SER A 466 -10.11 -0.54 -5.48
C SER A 466 -11.50 -0.15 -5.97
N LEU A 467 -12.57 -0.67 -5.36
CA LEU A 467 -13.95 -0.38 -5.74
C LEU A 467 -14.43 0.95 -5.12
N GLU A 468 -14.80 1.92 -5.96
CA GLU A 468 -15.48 3.14 -5.54
C GLU A 468 -16.89 2.84 -5.00
N TYR A 469 -17.35 3.60 -4.01
CA TYR A 469 -18.55 3.33 -3.21
C TYR A 469 -18.53 2.03 -2.38
N SER A 470 -17.37 1.39 -2.23
CA SER A 470 -17.16 0.37 -1.20
C SER A 470 -17.44 0.95 0.21
N PRO A 471 -18.06 0.18 1.13
CA PRO A 471 -18.36 0.65 2.47
C PRO A 471 -17.07 1.01 3.24
N ALA A 472 -17.18 1.98 4.15
CA ALA A 472 -16.08 2.27 5.07
C ALA A 472 -15.86 1.05 5.99
N PRO A 473 -14.61 0.61 6.22
CA PRO A 473 -14.33 -0.54 7.07
C PRO A 473 -14.89 -0.42 8.49
N LEU A 474 -14.95 0.80 9.03
CA LEU A 474 -15.58 1.05 10.32
C LEU A 474 -17.09 0.80 10.32
N ASP A 475 -17.77 1.09 9.22
CA ASP A 475 -19.20 0.78 9.06
C ASP A 475 -19.43 -0.73 9.02
N VAL A 476 -18.56 -1.48 8.34
CA VAL A 476 -18.60 -2.96 8.34
C VAL A 476 -18.32 -3.50 9.74
N LEU A 477 -17.40 -2.90 10.49
CA LEU A 477 -17.09 -3.29 11.88
C LEU A 477 -18.28 -3.05 12.82
N VAL A 478 -18.97 -1.91 12.68
CA VAL A 478 -20.21 -1.62 13.40
C VAL A 478 -21.27 -2.68 13.08
N GLU A 479 -21.45 -2.99 11.80
CA GLU A 479 -22.41 -3.99 11.35
C GLU A 479 -22.07 -5.39 11.89
N LEU A 480 -20.80 -5.78 11.87
CA LEU A 480 -20.30 -7.05 12.42
C LEU A 480 -20.63 -7.16 13.91
N ARG A 481 -20.33 -6.11 14.69
CA ARG A 481 -20.64 -6.06 16.13
C ARG A 481 -22.14 -6.16 16.41
N GLN A 482 -22.99 -5.59 15.55
CA GLN A 482 -24.44 -5.61 15.73
C GLN A 482 -25.09 -6.92 15.28
N ARG A 483 -24.67 -7.47 14.13
CA ARG A 483 -25.32 -8.62 13.50
C ARG A 483 -24.72 -9.95 13.93
N ARG A 484 -23.40 -10.02 14.13
CA ARG A 484 -22.62 -11.25 14.33
C ARG A 484 -21.50 -11.08 15.38
N PRO A 485 -21.82 -10.63 16.61
CA PRO A 485 -20.81 -10.49 17.66
C PRO A 485 -20.13 -11.82 18.04
N ASP A 486 -20.75 -12.96 17.74
CA ASP A 486 -20.17 -14.30 17.96
C ASP A 486 -18.94 -14.60 17.09
N LEU A 487 -18.72 -13.84 16.02
CA LEU A 487 -17.57 -14.06 15.13
C LEU A 487 -16.25 -13.54 15.73
N PHE A 488 -16.29 -12.60 16.67
CA PHE A 488 -15.08 -12.10 17.35
C PHE A 488 -14.40 -13.17 18.23
N ASP A 489 -15.12 -14.22 18.61
CA ASP A 489 -14.58 -15.38 19.35
C ASP A 489 -13.97 -16.44 18.42
N LYS A 490 -14.14 -16.29 17.09
CA LYS A 490 -13.77 -17.29 16.08
C LYS A 490 -12.64 -16.84 15.16
N VAL A 491 -12.51 -15.55 14.93
CA VAL A 491 -11.53 -14.96 14.00
C VAL A 491 -11.07 -13.60 14.52
N GLU A 492 -9.76 -13.31 14.44
CA GLU A 492 -9.27 -11.98 14.79
C GLU A 492 -9.70 -10.94 13.76
N VAL A 493 -10.26 -9.83 14.21
CA VAL A 493 -10.73 -8.77 13.32
C VAL A 493 -9.77 -7.59 13.38
N PHE A 494 -9.07 -7.33 12.29
CA PHE A 494 -8.27 -6.14 12.06
C PHE A 494 -9.04 -5.16 11.18
N LEU A 495 -8.63 -3.90 11.19
CA LEU A 495 -9.24 -2.86 10.35
C LEU A 495 -8.14 -1.98 9.74
N ASP A 496 -8.31 -1.48 8.53
CA ASP A 496 -7.57 -0.30 8.05
C ASP A 496 -8.48 0.67 7.27
N GLY A 497 -7.92 1.81 6.84
CA GLY A 497 -8.61 2.79 6.01
C GLY A 497 -9.13 4.00 6.79
N GLY A 498 -8.70 5.20 6.40
CA GLY A 498 -9.22 6.48 6.93
C GLY A 498 -8.68 6.93 8.30
N VAL A 499 -8.04 6.03 9.06
CA VAL A 499 -7.53 6.27 10.42
C VAL A 499 -6.46 7.37 10.42
N ARG A 500 -6.58 8.35 11.34
CA ARG A 500 -5.65 9.48 11.49
C ARG A 500 -5.35 9.88 12.94
N ARG A 501 -6.11 9.39 13.90
CA ARG A 501 -5.96 9.70 15.33
C ARG A 501 -5.97 8.46 16.21
N GLY A 502 -5.35 8.54 17.38
CA GLY A 502 -5.46 7.51 18.42
C GLY A 502 -6.90 7.29 18.88
N THR A 503 -7.76 8.31 18.83
CA THR A 503 -9.20 8.17 19.08
C THR A 503 -9.93 7.37 18.01
N ASP A 504 -9.47 7.38 16.75
CA ASP A 504 -10.01 6.49 15.70
C ASP A 504 -9.69 5.03 16.04
N VAL A 505 -8.47 4.78 16.52
CA VAL A 505 -8.03 3.45 16.97
C VAL A 505 -8.88 2.97 18.12
N LEU A 506 -9.08 3.79 19.16
CA LEU A 506 -9.90 3.44 20.32
C LEU A 506 -11.36 3.16 19.95
N LYS A 507 -11.94 3.87 18.98
CA LYS A 507 -13.31 3.57 18.49
C LYS A 507 -13.39 2.18 17.86
N ALA A 508 -12.41 1.82 17.03
CA ALA A 508 -12.38 0.50 16.40
C ALA A 508 -12.13 -0.61 17.43
N VAL A 509 -11.22 -0.39 18.40
CA VAL A 509 -10.97 -1.36 19.48
C VAL A 509 -12.21 -1.54 20.36
N ALA A 510 -12.95 -0.48 20.69
CA ALA A 510 -14.22 -0.56 21.42
C ALA A 510 -15.28 -1.42 20.70
N LEU A 511 -15.24 -1.45 19.36
CA LEU A 511 -16.09 -2.33 18.54
C LEU A 511 -15.54 -3.76 18.42
N GLY A 512 -14.33 -4.02 18.92
CA GLY A 512 -13.66 -5.32 18.95
C GLY A 512 -12.61 -5.55 17.86
N ALA A 513 -12.15 -4.51 17.18
CA ALA A 513 -10.95 -4.67 16.35
C ALA A 513 -9.74 -4.98 17.24
N LYS A 514 -8.93 -5.97 16.86
CA LYS A 514 -7.69 -6.35 17.53
C LYS A 514 -6.62 -5.27 17.38
N ALA A 515 -6.41 -4.79 16.15
CA ALA A 515 -5.51 -3.69 15.84
C ALA A 515 -5.93 -2.96 14.56
N VAL A 516 -5.43 -1.73 14.41
CA VAL A 516 -5.83 -0.81 13.36
C VAL A 516 -4.65 -0.39 12.49
N GLY A 517 -4.80 -0.53 11.17
CA GLY A 517 -3.75 -0.33 10.19
C GLY A 517 -3.73 1.07 9.63
N LEU A 518 -2.51 1.60 9.44
CA LEU A 518 -2.28 2.86 8.75
C LEU A 518 -1.31 2.63 7.60
N GLY A 519 -1.64 3.12 6.40
CA GLY A 519 -0.75 3.07 5.23
C GLY A 519 -0.17 4.45 4.93
N ARG A 520 -1.00 5.32 4.32
CA ARG A 520 -0.61 6.67 3.90
C ARG A 520 0.12 7.49 4.98
N PRO A 521 -0.34 7.55 6.25
CA PRO A 521 0.38 8.31 7.27
C PRO A 521 1.85 7.91 7.46
N PHE A 522 2.17 6.61 7.41
CA PHE A 522 3.55 6.14 7.51
C PHE A 522 4.35 6.42 6.23
N LEU A 523 3.73 6.31 5.05
CA LEU A 523 4.36 6.73 3.80
C LEU A 523 4.70 8.22 3.79
N TYR A 524 3.83 9.07 4.32
CA TYR A 524 4.10 10.51 4.43
C TYR A 524 5.19 10.80 5.47
N ALA A 525 5.12 10.17 6.63
CA ALA A 525 6.11 10.35 7.68
C ALA A 525 7.53 9.96 7.24
N GLN A 526 7.68 8.82 6.57
CA GLN A 526 8.98 8.38 6.06
C GLN A 526 9.47 9.23 4.87
N SER A 527 8.56 9.79 4.07
CA SER A 527 8.94 10.69 2.97
C SER A 527 9.61 11.98 3.45
N GLY A 528 9.15 12.52 4.58
CA GLY A 528 9.70 13.74 5.18
C GLY A 528 10.96 13.49 5.99
N TYR A 529 10.94 12.48 6.86
CA TYR A 529 11.93 12.36 7.94
C TYR A 529 12.52 10.95 8.08
N GLY A 530 12.34 10.09 7.07
CA GLY A 530 12.82 8.70 7.10
C GLY A 530 12.32 7.93 8.32
N GLU A 531 13.18 7.09 8.88
CA GLU A 531 12.90 6.30 10.09
C GLU A 531 12.49 7.15 11.31
N ALA A 532 13.07 8.34 11.48
CA ALA A 532 12.72 9.24 12.57
C ALA A 532 11.26 9.73 12.45
N GLY A 533 10.81 9.99 11.22
CA GLY A 533 9.41 10.31 10.92
C GLY A 533 8.46 9.19 11.30
N VAL A 534 8.78 7.95 10.91
CA VAL A 534 8.00 6.76 11.26
C VAL A 534 7.88 6.63 12.77
N THR A 535 9.01 6.71 13.48
CA THR A 535 9.06 6.62 14.94
C THR A 535 8.21 7.72 15.59
N ARG A 536 8.31 8.97 15.10
CA ARG A 536 7.49 10.08 15.60
C ARG A 536 6.00 9.86 15.35
N ALA A 537 5.61 9.36 14.18
CA ALA A 537 4.21 9.03 13.89
C ALA A 537 3.66 7.98 14.86
N ILE A 538 4.45 6.97 15.21
CA ILE A 538 4.08 5.96 16.20
C ILE A 538 3.93 6.58 17.60
N HIS A 539 4.88 7.42 18.03
CA HIS A 539 4.78 8.11 19.33
C HIS A 539 3.58 9.04 19.43
N ILE A 540 3.25 9.78 18.36
CA ILE A 540 2.03 10.61 18.32
C ILE A 540 0.79 9.73 18.57
N LEU A 541 0.68 8.60 17.86
CA LEU A 541 -0.44 7.68 18.04
C LEU A 541 -0.45 7.06 19.44
N GLN A 542 0.71 6.66 19.98
CA GLN A 542 0.84 6.16 21.35
C GLN A 542 0.33 7.17 22.36
N ASP A 543 0.79 8.43 22.28
CA ASP A 543 0.36 9.51 23.18
C ASP A 543 -1.15 9.76 23.07
N GLU A 544 -1.71 9.75 21.85
CA GLU A 544 -3.14 9.93 21.63
C GLU A 544 -3.97 8.74 22.15
N ILE A 545 -3.51 7.50 21.96
CA ILE A 545 -4.15 6.28 22.46
C ILE A 545 -4.12 6.26 23.98
N HIS A 546 -2.96 6.44 24.60
CA HIS A 546 -2.80 6.42 26.05
C HIS A 546 -3.62 7.51 26.71
N ARG A 547 -3.53 8.75 26.22
CA ARG A 547 -4.36 9.86 26.72
C ARG A 547 -5.86 9.58 26.53
N GLY A 548 -6.24 9.01 25.40
CA GLY A 548 -7.63 8.62 25.14
C GLY A 548 -8.14 7.56 26.11
N MET A 549 -7.37 6.50 26.37
CA MET A 549 -7.68 5.47 27.37
C MET A 549 -7.87 6.07 28.76
N GLN A 550 -6.96 6.95 29.16
CA GLN A 550 -7.01 7.63 30.44
C GLN A 550 -8.29 8.48 30.59
N LEU A 551 -8.62 9.28 29.58
CA LEU A 551 -9.82 10.12 29.57
C LEU A 551 -11.12 9.31 29.46
N LEU A 552 -11.06 8.13 28.86
CA LEU A 552 -12.17 7.18 28.80
C LEU A 552 -12.45 6.48 30.12
N GLY A 553 -11.48 6.50 31.04
CA GLY A 553 -11.61 5.80 32.30
C GLY A 553 -11.21 4.32 32.19
N VAL A 554 -10.22 3.98 31.36
CA VAL A 554 -9.70 2.61 31.20
C VAL A 554 -8.18 2.55 31.34
N THR A 555 -7.69 1.44 31.88
CA THR A 555 -6.23 1.18 32.04
C THR A 555 -5.73 0.05 31.14
N SER A 556 -6.61 -0.71 30.51
CA SER A 556 -6.27 -1.78 29.59
C SER A 556 -7.31 -1.88 28.47
N LEU A 557 -6.91 -2.40 27.30
CA LEU A 557 -7.79 -2.41 26.11
C LEU A 557 -9.02 -3.32 26.26
N ASP A 558 -8.95 -4.38 27.06
CA ASP A 558 -10.08 -5.27 27.36
C ASP A 558 -11.22 -4.58 28.14
N GLN A 559 -10.93 -3.47 28.81
CA GLN A 559 -11.95 -2.63 29.46
C GLN A 559 -12.69 -1.73 28.47
N LEU A 560 -12.17 -1.56 27.25
CA LEU A 560 -12.76 -0.72 26.22
C LEU A 560 -13.83 -1.51 25.47
N THR A 561 -15.08 -1.27 25.84
CA THR A 561 -16.24 -2.07 25.41
C THR A 561 -17.20 -1.28 24.53
N PRO A 562 -18.10 -1.94 23.77
CA PRO A 562 -19.10 -1.25 22.95
C PRO A 562 -20.00 -0.29 23.74
N GLU A 563 -20.22 -0.52 25.03
CA GLU A 563 -21.01 0.36 25.90
C GLU A 563 -20.32 1.71 26.19
N MET A 564 -19.03 1.83 25.86
CA MET A 564 -18.23 3.04 26.01
C MET A 564 -18.26 3.93 24.77
N ILE A 565 -19.06 3.57 23.76
CA ILE A 565 -19.28 4.37 22.56
C ILE A 565 -20.78 4.48 22.24
N ASP A 566 -21.16 5.55 21.56
CA ASP A 566 -22.45 5.69 20.88
C ASP A 566 -22.23 5.81 19.38
N ILE A 567 -23.12 5.21 18.60
CA ILE A 567 -23.12 5.28 17.14
C ILE A 567 -24.21 6.26 16.71
N LEU A 568 -23.80 7.41 16.20
CA LEU A 568 -24.69 8.43 15.67
C LEU A 568 -25.26 8.01 14.31
N PRO A 569 -26.48 8.46 13.96
CA PRO A 569 -27.08 8.24 12.65
C PRO A 569 -26.14 8.68 11.50
N ARG A 570 -26.30 8.05 10.34
CA ARG A 570 -25.59 8.47 9.12
C ARG A 570 -25.98 9.90 8.77
N GLN A 571 -25.06 10.84 8.96
CA GLN A 571 -25.08 12.11 8.26
C GLN A 571 -24.32 11.90 6.96
N PHE A 572 -25.01 11.99 5.82
CA PHE A 572 -24.34 12.09 4.53
C PHE A 572 -23.63 13.43 4.50
N PHE A 573 -22.33 13.42 4.81
CA PHE A 573 -21.49 14.58 4.53
C PHE A 573 -21.28 14.61 3.03
N TYR A 574 -22.04 15.45 2.32
CA TYR A 574 -21.54 15.97 1.06
C TYR A 574 -20.29 16.75 1.43
N ALA A 575 -19.12 16.15 1.20
CA ALA A 575 -17.90 16.93 1.13
C ALA A 575 -18.10 17.85 -0.07
N VAL A 576 -18.57 19.08 0.18
CA VAL A 576 -18.49 20.15 -0.82
C VAL A 576 -17.01 20.24 -1.14
N PRO A 577 -16.57 20.00 -2.39
CA PRO A 577 -15.18 20.21 -2.77
C PRO A 577 -14.83 21.62 -2.30
N LYS A 578 -13.74 21.78 -1.55
CA LYS A 578 -13.21 23.13 -1.31
C LYS A 578 -13.02 23.72 -2.70
N ALA A 579 -13.81 24.72 -3.06
CA ALA A 579 -13.53 25.52 -4.23
C ALA A 579 -12.09 26.00 -4.07
N GLU A 580 -11.20 25.56 -4.96
CA GLU A 580 -9.89 26.18 -5.09
C GLU A 580 -10.17 27.66 -5.28
N GLN A 581 -9.81 28.49 -4.30
CA GLN A 581 -9.84 29.93 -4.54
C GLN A 581 -8.88 30.16 -5.70
N PRO A 582 -9.31 30.80 -6.80
CA PRO A 582 -8.39 31.15 -7.85
C PRO A 582 -7.30 32.00 -7.21
N THR A 583 -6.06 31.53 -7.27
CA THR A 583 -4.90 32.32 -6.91
C THR A 583 -4.94 33.56 -7.81
N SER A 584 -5.34 34.70 -7.25
CA SER A 584 -5.24 35.97 -7.93
C SER A 584 -3.76 36.27 -8.09
N SER A 585 -3.20 35.94 -9.23
CA SER A 585 -1.96 36.54 -9.71
C SER A 585 -2.25 38.00 -10.04
N ALA A 586 -1.75 38.91 -9.22
CA ALA A 586 -1.49 40.31 -9.58
C ALA A 586 0.03 40.52 -9.50
#